data_AF-A0A7C6E6A0-F1
#
_entry.id   AF-A0A7C6E6A0-F1
#
_cell.length_a   1.000
_cell.length_b   1.000
_cell.length_c   1.000
_cell.angle_alpha   90.00
_cell.angle_beta   90.00
_cell.angle_gamma   90.00
#
_symmetry.space_group_name_H-M   'P 1'
#
loop_
_entity.id
_entity.type
_entity.pdbx_description
1 polymer ?
#
loop_
_entity_poly.entity_id
_entity_poly.type
_entity_poly.pdbx_seq_one_letter_code
_entity_poly.pdbx_strand_id
1 'polypeptide(L)'
;MSPRARAVHPQGVLERLLEWLRGRRQRLVRVAEGRPWLLLSYPGGGESAAAELEGAYARLWPAFSAQLRAAYQTLWPALPAMVVVLLRPRNVCGCLGHHHPRGTESRLARRLESELGHPLAEVDLAYQEIARWQPEPLASLAVASSPDALQPLHFRAALLAVLLHELEHLAFPDKSEQEVRARSRAFYAGAMKELVEAELGRAYGMA
;
A
#
# COMPACT_ATOMS: atom_id res chain seq x y z
N MET A 1 -25.42 -18.50 -0.27
CA MET A 1 -25.55 -17.67 0.96
C MET A 1 -25.18 -16.24 0.58
N SER A 2 -26.15 -15.33 0.50
CA SER A 2 -25.89 -13.92 0.15
C SER A 2 -25.09 -13.22 1.24
N PRO A 3 -24.02 -12.48 0.92
CA PRO A 3 -23.34 -11.66 1.91
C PRO A 3 -24.27 -10.49 2.29
N ARG A 4 -24.61 -10.41 3.58
CA ARG A 4 -25.30 -9.26 4.17
C ARG A 4 -24.46 -8.01 3.94
N ALA A 5 -25.02 -7.01 3.27
CA ALA A 5 -24.44 -5.68 3.16
C ALA A 5 -24.14 -5.15 4.58
N ARG A 6 -22.86 -4.97 4.90
CA ARG A 6 -22.45 -4.28 6.13
C ARG A 6 -22.91 -2.84 6.01
N ALA A 7 -23.69 -2.38 6.98
CA ALA A 7 -24.08 -0.98 7.09
C ALA A 7 -22.81 -0.13 7.16
N VAL A 8 -22.62 0.69 6.13
CA VAL A 8 -21.54 1.69 6.05
C VAL A 8 -21.93 2.81 7.01
N HIS A 9 -21.34 2.81 8.22
CA HIS A 9 -21.48 3.97 9.10
C HIS A 9 -20.73 5.15 8.47
N PRO A 10 -21.39 6.29 8.21
CA PRO A 10 -20.70 7.47 7.71
C PRO A 10 -19.64 7.89 8.76
N GLN A 11 -18.42 8.13 8.30
CA GLN A 11 -17.36 8.74 9.12
C GLN A 11 -17.93 9.88 9.94
N GLY A 12 -17.70 9.84 11.26
CA GLY A 12 -18.26 10.82 12.17
C GLY A 12 -17.82 12.22 11.77
N VAL A 13 -18.73 13.20 11.86
CA VAL A 13 -18.43 14.62 11.60
C VAL A 13 -17.19 15.08 12.38
N LEU A 14 -16.98 14.51 13.57
CA LEU A 14 -15.82 14.74 14.43
C LEU A 14 -14.50 14.28 13.79
N GLU A 15 -14.46 13.12 13.13
CA GLU A 15 -13.25 12.62 12.47
C GLU A 15 -12.87 13.52 11.29
N ARG A 16 -13.85 13.96 10.50
CA ARG A 16 -13.62 14.93 9.41
C ARG A 16 -13.14 16.28 9.94
N LEU A 17 -13.69 16.74 11.06
CA LEU A 17 -13.26 17.97 11.72
C LEU A 17 -11.82 17.85 12.24
N LEU A 18 -11.47 16.71 12.84
CA LEU A 18 -10.11 16.44 13.33
C LEU A 18 -9.11 16.33 12.18
N GLU A 19 -9.46 15.67 11.08
CA GLU A 19 -8.62 15.64 9.88
C GLU A 19 -8.43 17.03 9.28
N TRP A 20 -9.49 17.84 9.25
CA TRP A 20 -9.42 19.23 8.79
C TRP A 20 -8.51 20.07 9.69
N LEU A 21 -8.65 19.98 11.01
CA LEU A 21 -7.82 20.70 11.98
C LEU A 21 -6.34 20.27 11.95
N ARG A 22 -6.06 18.99 11.74
CA ARG A 22 -4.69 18.45 11.65
C ARG A 22 -4.00 18.81 10.34
N GLY A 23 -4.76 19.24 9.34
CA GLY A 23 -4.28 19.50 7.99
C GLY A 23 -3.79 18.24 7.28
N ARG A 24 -3.46 18.40 5.99
CA ARG A 24 -2.83 17.35 5.18
C ARG A 24 -1.39 17.72 4.87
N ARG A 25 -0.50 16.74 4.98
CA ARG A 25 0.90 16.83 4.59
C ARG A 25 1.11 15.98 3.34
N GLN A 26 2.16 16.32 2.60
CA GLN A 26 2.51 15.67 1.35
C GLN A 26 3.98 15.27 1.36
N ARG A 27 4.29 14.10 0.79
CA ARG A 27 5.65 13.61 0.58
C ARG A 27 5.77 12.99 -0.79
N LEU A 28 6.72 13.48 -1.58
CA LEU A 28 7.06 12.87 -2.87
C LEU A 28 8.10 11.77 -2.65
N VAL A 29 7.75 10.54 -3.02
CA VAL A 29 8.64 9.39 -3.00
C VAL A 29 9.20 9.19 -4.40
N ARG A 30 10.50 9.47 -4.54
CA ARG A 30 11.25 9.26 -5.78
C ARG A 30 11.82 7.84 -5.79
N VAL A 31 11.74 7.20 -6.94
CA VAL A 31 12.25 5.84 -7.14
C VAL A 31 13.12 5.75 -8.38
N ALA A 32 13.92 4.68 -8.45
CA ALA A 32 14.72 4.36 -9.62
C ALA A 32 13.87 4.24 -10.90
N GLU A 33 14.53 4.37 -12.05
CA GLU A 33 13.90 4.36 -13.38
C GLU A 33 12.94 3.18 -13.57
N GLY A 34 11.85 3.45 -14.29
CA GLY A 34 10.85 2.44 -14.67
C GLY A 34 9.73 2.20 -13.65
N ARG A 35 9.63 2.97 -12.56
CA ARG A 35 8.52 2.93 -11.60
C ARG A 35 7.86 4.30 -11.42
N PRO A 36 6.54 4.35 -11.15
CA PRO A 36 5.86 5.63 -10.94
C PRO A 36 6.35 6.33 -9.67
N TRP A 37 6.40 7.65 -9.72
CA TRP A 37 6.58 8.47 -8.52
C TRP A 37 5.31 8.40 -7.67
N LEU A 38 5.48 8.31 -6.35
CA LEU A 38 4.33 8.34 -5.44
C LEU A 38 4.27 9.70 -4.75
N LEU A 39 3.14 10.40 -4.89
CA LEU A 39 2.82 11.54 -4.04
C LEU A 39 1.95 11.08 -2.89
N LEU A 40 2.56 10.88 -1.72
CA LEU A 40 1.85 10.49 -0.51
C LEU A 40 1.15 11.71 0.08
N SER A 41 -0.17 11.64 0.27
CA SER A 41 -0.93 12.63 1.01
C SER A 41 -1.51 11.99 2.26
N TYR A 42 -1.20 12.55 3.44
CA TYR A 42 -1.57 11.97 4.73
C TYR A 42 -2.04 13.05 5.71
N PRO A 43 -2.92 12.74 6.67
CA PRO A 43 -3.29 13.67 7.73
C PRO A 43 -2.12 13.88 8.72
N GLY A 44 -2.13 14.97 9.48
CA GLY A 44 -1.20 15.14 10.61
C GLY A 44 -1.28 13.96 11.59
N GLY A 45 -0.12 13.41 12.00
CA GLY A 45 -0.01 12.17 12.77
C GLY A 45 0.17 10.91 11.91
N GLY A 46 0.06 11.02 10.58
CA GLY A 46 0.30 9.93 9.62
C GLY A 46 1.75 9.80 9.15
N GLU A 47 2.69 10.56 9.73
CA GLU A 47 4.09 10.63 9.28
C GLU A 47 4.80 9.28 9.33
N SER A 48 4.54 8.49 10.38
CA SER A 48 5.11 7.16 10.52
C SER A 48 4.62 6.24 9.40
N ALA A 49 3.31 6.20 9.12
CA ALA A 49 2.77 5.40 8.02
C ALA A 49 3.32 5.83 6.64
N ALA A 50 3.49 7.14 6.42
CA ALA A 50 4.11 7.64 5.19
C ALA A 50 5.58 7.21 5.05
N ALA A 51 6.35 7.26 6.15
CA ALA A 51 7.74 6.81 6.18
C ALA A 51 7.88 5.30 5.98
N GLU A 52 6.94 4.52 6.53
CA GLU A 52 6.89 3.07 6.35
C GLU A 52 6.55 2.70 4.90
N LEU A 53 5.58 3.38 4.28
CA LEU A 53 5.25 3.16 2.87
C LEU A 53 6.40 3.57 1.93
N GLU A 54 7.02 4.72 2.19
CA GLU A 54 8.22 5.15 1.46
C GLU A 54 9.33 4.11 1.59
N GLY A 55 9.60 3.62 2.80
CA GLY A 55 10.58 2.57 3.03
C GLY A 55 10.25 1.28 2.30
N ALA A 56 8.99 0.86 2.34
CA ALA A 56 8.51 -0.32 1.65
C ALA A 56 8.69 -0.20 0.12
N TYR A 57 8.31 0.94 -0.46
CA TYR A 57 8.32 1.13 -1.91
C TYR A 57 9.71 1.48 -2.47
N ALA A 58 10.44 2.39 -1.82
CA ALA A 58 11.72 2.87 -2.34
C ALA A 58 12.90 1.96 -1.99
N ARG A 59 12.88 1.33 -0.80
CA ARG A 59 14.01 0.52 -0.30
C ARG A 59 13.73 -0.97 -0.31
N LEU A 60 12.57 -1.39 0.17
CA LEU A 60 12.27 -2.81 0.33
C LEU A 60 11.92 -3.50 -0.98
N TRP A 61 11.05 -2.92 -1.81
CA TRP A 61 10.72 -3.47 -3.13
C TRP A 61 11.95 -3.89 -3.94
N PRO A 62 12.96 -3.02 -4.19
CA PRO A 62 14.12 -3.41 -4.98
C PRO A 62 15.03 -4.42 -4.30
N ALA A 63 14.94 -4.61 -2.97
CA ALA A 63 15.71 -5.59 -2.23
C ALA A 63 15.16 -7.02 -2.34
N PHE A 64 13.90 -7.18 -2.77
CA PHE A 64 13.31 -8.50 -2.98
C PHE A 64 13.91 -9.23 -4.17
N SER A 65 13.86 -10.57 -4.09
CA SER A 65 14.31 -11.46 -5.14
C SER A 65 13.68 -11.13 -6.50
N ALA A 66 14.40 -11.43 -7.58
CA ALA A 66 13.88 -11.25 -8.93
C ALA A 66 12.60 -12.07 -9.16
N GLN A 67 12.48 -13.23 -8.51
CA GLN A 67 11.30 -14.09 -8.58
C GLN A 67 10.07 -13.40 -7.99
N LEU A 68 10.19 -12.81 -6.79
CA LEU A 68 9.08 -12.10 -6.16
C LEU A 68 8.66 -10.86 -6.95
N ARG A 69 9.64 -10.16 -7.55
CA ARG A 69 9.41 -9.01 -8.43
C ARG A 69 8.92 -9.37 -9.84
N ALA A 70 9.01 -10.62 -10.27
CA ALA A 70 8.68 -11.05 -11.63
C ALA A 70 7.17 -11.00 -11.90
N ALA A 71 6.37 -11.46 -10.93
CA ALA A 71 4.98 -11.00 -10.84
C ALA A 71 5.03 -9.48 -10.70
N TYR A 72 4.28 -8.64 -11.40
CA TYR A 72 4.44 -7.17 -11.40
C TYR A 72 5.52 -6.57 -12.32
N GLN A 73 6.35 -7.33 -13.05
CA GLN A 73 7.21 -6.71 -14.08
C GLN A 73 6.40 -5.96 -15.14
N THR A 74 5.25 -6.52 -15.53
CA THR A 74 4.34 -5.91 -16.50
C THR A 74 3.52 -4.76 -15.92
N LEU A 75 3.50 -4.58 -14.59
CA LEU A 75 2.69 -3.58 -13.91
C LEU A 75 3.20 -2.17 -14.23
N TRP A 76 4.51 -1.95 -14.09
CA TRP A 76 5.08 -0.60 -14.11
C TRP A 76 4.92 0.15 -15.43
N PRO A 77 5.12 -0.48 -16.60
CA PRO A 77 4.92 0.20 -17.89
C PRO A 77 3.45 0.56 -18.17
N ALA A 78 2.50 -0.08 -17.48
CA ALA A 78 1.07 0.15 -17.65
C ALA A 78 0.52 1.27 -16.74
N LEU A 79 1.34 1.79 -15.81
CA LEU A 79 0.94 2.85 -14.89
C LEU A 79 1.33 4.24 -15.42
N PRO A 80 0.61 5.30 -15.02
CA PRO A 80 1.06 6.67 -15.28
C PRO A 80 2.38 6.95 -14.55
N ALA A 81 3.15 7.94 -15.01
CA ALA A 81 4.45 8.29 -14.42
C ALA A 81 4.36 8.71 -12.93
N MET A 82 3.18 9.12 -12.47
CA MET A 82 2.94 9.50 -11.08
C MET A 82 1.58 8.98 -10.60
N VAL A 83 1.57 8.50 -9.35
CA VAL A 83 0.38 8.06 -8.63
C VAL A 83 0.26 8.84 -7.33
N VAL A 84 -0.91 9.42 -7.07
CA VAL A 84 -1.25 10.04 -5.79
C VAL A 84 -1.75 8.95 -4.85
N VAL A 85 -1.12 8.83 -3.67
CA VAL A 85 -1.53 7.86 -2.65
C VAL A 85 -2.11 8.61 -1.46
N LEU A 86 -3.41 8.48 -1.25
CA LEU A 86 -4.11 9.04 -0.11
C LEU A 86 -4.01 8.07 1.08
N LEU A 87 -3.08 8.34 1.99
CA LEU A 87 -2.99 7.61 3.26
C LEU A 87 -4.07 8.12 4.20
N ARG A 88 -4.93 7.20 4.64
CA ARG A 88 -6.02 7.47 5.59
C ARG A 88 -5.91 6.52 6.77
N PRO A 89 -6.27 6.95 8.00
CA PRO A 89 -6.29 6.02 9.12
C PRO A 89 -7.22 4.83 8.84
N ARG A 90 -8.40 5.11 8.28
CA ARG A 90 -9.43 4.13 7.89
C ARG A 90 -10.16 4.61 6.64
N ASN A 91 -10.68 3.67 5.87
CA ASN A 91 -11.50 3.99 4.72
C ASN A 91 -13.01 3.89 5.04
N VAL A 92 -13.82 4.74 4.39
CA VAL A 92 -15.28 4.75 4.59
C VAL A 92 -15.91 3.44 4.12
N CYS A 93 -15.37 2.84 3.04
CA CYS A 93 -15.79 1.55 2.50
C CYS A 93 -15.49 0.36 3.43
N GLY A 94 -14.64 0.53 4.44
CA GLY A 94 -14.08 -0.58 5.23
C GLY A 94 -13.12 -1.49 4.44
N CYS A 95 -12.59 -1.00 3.31
CA CYS A 95 -11.64 -1.66 2.45
C CYS A 95 -10.20 -1.20 2.77
N LEU A 96 -9.20 -2.08 2.62
CA LEU A 96 -7.79 -1.76 2.94
C LEU A 96 -7.19 -0.69 2.03
N GLY A 97 -7.71 -0.61 0.81
CA GLY A 97 -7.43 0.40 -0.20
C GLY A 97 -8.52 0.31 -1.27
N HIS A 98 -8.54 1.34 -2.11
CA HIS A 98 -9.18 1.28 -3.42
C HIS A 98 -8.52 2.27 -4.37
N HIS A 99 -8.46 1.91 -5.64
CA HIS A 99 -8.17 2.87 -6.70
C HIS A 99 -9.37 3.78 -6.97
N HIS A 100 -9.09 5.00 -7.42
CA HIS A 100 -10.11 5.97 -7.82
C HIS A 100 -10.22 5.98 -9.35
N PRO A 101 -11.37 5.57 -9.93
CA PRO A 101 -11.60 5.70 -11.35
C PRO A 101 -11.56 7.16 -11.83
N ARG A 102 -11.32 7.34 -13.14
CA ARG A 102 -11.33 8.67 -13.76
C ARG A 102 -12.60 9.44 -13.48
N GLY A 103 -12.45 10.67 -13.01
CA GLY A 103 -13.53 11.56 -12.61
C GLY A 103 -13.93 11.49 -11.13
N THR A 104 -13.41 10.51 -10.37
CA THR A 104 -13.67 10.36 -8.93
C THR A 104 -12.52 10.85 -8.05
N GLU A 105 -11.43 11.30 -8.67
CA GLU A 105 -10.22 11.69 -7.96
C GLU A 105 -10.41 12.96 -7.13
N SER A 106 -9.57 13.08 -6.11
CA SER A 106 -9.53 14.24 -5.24
C SER A 106 -9.23 15.52 -6.01
N ARG A 107 -9.53 16.67 -5.39
CA ARG A 107 -9.14 17.98 -5.94
C ARG A 107 -7.63 18.11 -6.12
N LEU A 108 -6.84 17.41 -5.29
CA LEU A 108 -5.38 17.42 -5.40
C LEU A 108 -4.93 16.75 -6.70
N ALA A 109 -5.39 15.52 -6.95
CA ALA A 109 -5.03 14.77 -8.16
C ALA A 109 -5.45 15.51 -9.44
N ARG A 110 -6.70 16.01 -9.50
CA ARG A 110 -7.17 16.78 -10.67
C ARG A 110 -6.39 18.07 -10.90
N ARG A 111 -6.01 18.78 -9.83
CA ARG A 111 -5.19 19.98 -9.94
C ARG A 111 -3.80 19.65 -10.47
N LEU A 112 -3.16 18.61 -9.94
CA LEU A 112 -1.83 18.19 -10.39
C LEU A 112 -1.84 17.70 -11.84
N GLU A 113 -2.87 16.96 -12.26
CA GLU A 113 -3.03 16.53 -13.65
C GLU A 113 -3.13 17.75 -14.59
N SER A 114 -3.92 18.75 -14.21
CA SER A 114 -4.04 20.01 -14.95
C SER A 114 -2.75 20.82 -14.98
N GLU A 115 -1.98 20.85 -13.89
CA GLU A 115 -0.72 21.62 -13.80
C GLU A 115 0.43 20.93 -14.55
N LEU A 116 0.49 19.59 -14.50
CA LEU A 116 1.55 18.80 -15.13
C LEU A 116 1.26 18.48 -16.60
N GLY A 117 0.00 18.53 -17.03
CA GLY A 117 -0.40 18.18 -18.39
C GLY A 117 -0.24 16.69 -18.72
N HIS A 118 -0.12 15.84 -17.70
CA HIS A 118 0.08 14.40 -17.84
C HIS A 118 -0.96 13.62 -17.01
N PRO A 119 -1.46 12.48 -17.51
CA PRO A 119 -2.38 11.64 -16.76
C PRO A 119 -1.81 11.24 -15.41
N LEU A 120 -2.65 11.30 -14.38
CA LEU A 120 -2.34 10.81 -13.04
C LEU A 120 -3.32 9.69 -12.67
N ALA A 121 -2.91 8.87 -11.71
CA ALA A 121 -3.81 7.98 -11.02
C ALA A 121 -3.85 8.31 -9.53
N GLU A 122 -4.95 7.97 -8.87
CA GLU A 122 -5.12 8.11 -7.43
C GLU A 122 -5.54 6.79 -6.81
N VAL A 123 -4.94 6.45 -5.68
CA VAL A 123 -5.34 5.33 -4.81
C VAL A 123 -5.45 5.82 -3.39
N ASP A 124 -6.24 5.14 -2.57
CA ASP A 124 -6.23 5.32 -1.12
C ASP A 124 -5.77 4.06 -0.38
N LEU A 125 -5.25 4.24 0.83
CA LEU A 125 -4.80 3.15 1.69
C LEU A 125 -5.19 3.45 3.14
N ALA A 126 -5.89 2.50 3.78
CA ALA A 126 -6.32 2.53 5.17
C ALA A 126 -5.23 1.99 6.10
N TYR A 127 -4.23 2.81 6.43
CA TYR A 127 -2.99 2.30 7.06
C TYR A 127 -3.20 1.65 8.44
N GLN A 128 -4.23 2.02 9.22
CA GLN A 128 -4.49 1.33 10.51
C GLN A 128 -5.16 -0.03 10.31
N GLU A 129 -5.94 -0.18 9.23
CA GLU A 129 -6.57 -1.46 8.88
C GLU A 129 -5.52 -2.39 8.28
N ILE A 130 -4.65 -1.86 7.42
CA ILE A 130 -3.49 -2.58 6.85
C ILE A 130 -2.56 -3.08 7.96
N ALA A 131 -2.28 -2.28 8.99
CA ALA A 131 -1.44 -2.69 10.11
C ALA A 131 -1.98 -3.90 10.91
N ARG A 132 -3.28 -4.19 10.78
CA ARG A 132 -3.97 -5.31 11.43
C ARG A 132 -4.30 -6.44 10.45
N TRP A 133 -4.04 -6.23 9.16
CA TRP A 133 -4.41 -7.15 8.12
C TRP A 133 -3.39 -8.28 8.03
N GLN A 134 -3.82 -9.49 8.37
CA GLN A 134 -3.02 -10.70 8.24
C GLN A 134 -3.77 -11.68 7.32
N PRO A 135 -3.40 -11.75 6.03
CA PRO A 135 -4.07 -12.66 5.10
C PRO A 135 -3.79 -14.14 5.43
N GLU A 136 -2.66 -14.43 6.08
CA GLU A 136 -2.29 -15.74 6.59
C GLU A 136 -1.66 -15.60 7.98
N PRO A 137 -1.89 -16.57 8.91
CA PRO A 137 -1.30 -16.51 10.24
C PRO A 137 0.22 -16.52 10.17
N LEU A 138 0.87 -15.49 10.73
CA LEU A 138 2.32 -15.41 10.83
C LEU A 138 2.96 -16.56 11.64
N ALA A 139 2.15 -17.31 12.40
CA ALA A 139 2.58 -18.45 13.21
C ALA A 139 3.31 -19.54 12.40
N SER A 140 3.01 -19.69 11.11
CA SER A 140 3.74 -20.64 10.24
C SER A 140 5.14 -20.16 9.87
N LEU A 141 5.43 -18.86 9.97
CA LEU A 141 6.71 -18.22 9.65
C LEU A 141 7.54 -17.90 10.91
N ALA A 142 6.91 -17.86 12.09
CA ALA A 142 7.47 -17.35 13.34
C ALA A 142 8.19 -18.41 14.20
N VAL A 143 8.81 -19.44 13.61
CA VAL A 143 9.47 -20.49 14.40
C VAL A 143 10.74 -19.99 15.13
N ALA A 144 11.27 -18.80 14.80
CA ALA A 144 12.57 -18.34 15.33
C ALA A 144 12.68 -16.85 15.72
N SER A 145 11.61 -16.05 15.72
CA SER A 145 11.70 -14.59 15.99
C SER A 145 10.67 -14.10 17.01
N SER A 146 11.04 -13.08 17.79
CA SER A 146 10.10 -12.40 18.71
C SER A 146 8.96 -11.75 17.90
N PRO A 147 7.68 -11.92 18.29
CA PRO A 147 6.53 -11.34 17.60
C PRO A 147 6.64 -9.82 17.39
N ASP A 148 7.25 -9.11 18.34
CA ASP A 148 7.39 -7.65 18.31
C ASP A 148 8.41 -7.19 17.26
N ALA A 149 9.46 -7.99 17.02
CA ALA A 149 10.48 -7.68 16.02
C ALA A 149 9.93 -7.83 14.58
N LEU A 150 8.93 -8.69 14.39
CA LEU A 150 8.29 -8.92 13.10
C LEU A 150 7.23 -7.89 12.74
N GLN A 151 6.71 -7.14 13.72
CA GLN A 151 5.59 -6.21 13.50
C GLN A 151 5.92 -5.09 12.48
N PRO A 152 7.10 -4.46 12.48
CA PRO A 152 7.47 -3.50 11.45
C PRO A 152 7.65 -4.13 10.06
N LEU A 153 8.20 -5.35 10.00
CA LEU A 153 8.37 -6.11 8.75
C LEU A 153 7.01 -6.45 8.14
N HIS A 154 6.10 -6.95 8.98
CA HIS A 154 4.72 -7.21 8.63
C HIS A 154 4.05 -5.96 8.06
N PHE A 155 4.14 -4.83 8.76
CA PHE A 155 3.47 -3.61 8.32
C PHE A 155 3.99 -3.11 6.97
N ARG A 156 5.31 -3.16 6.73
CA ARG A 156 5.90 -2.80 5.43
C ARG A 156 5.45 -3.74 4.31
N ALA A 157 5.48 -5.05 4.55
CA ALA A 157 5.03 -6.04 3.57
C ALA A 157 3.54 -5.87 3.25
N ALA A 158 2.71 -5.63 4.27
CA ALA A 158 1.28 -5.38 4.13
C ALA A 158 0.99 -4.10 3.33
N LEU A 159 1.64 -2.98 3.66
CA LEU A 159 1.51 -1.73 2.92
C LEU A 159 1.85 -1.90 1.45
N LEU A 160 2.94 -2.60 1.16
CA LEU A 160 3.38 -2.83 -0.22
C LEU A 160 2.44 -3.77 -0.96
N ALA A 161 1.98 -4.85 -0.33
CA ALA A 161 1.04 -5.79 -0.94
C ALA A 161 -0.29 -5.12 -1.31
N VAL A 162 -0.83 -4.27 -0.42
CA VAL A 162 -2.07 -3.53 -0.70
C VAL A 162 -1.83 -2.44 -1.75
N LEU A 163 -0.70 -1.72 -1.71
CA LEU A 163 -0.35 -0.78 -2.77
C LEU A 163 -0.29 -1.49 -4.14
N LEU A 164 0.42 -2.61 -4.25
CA LEU A 164 0.54 -3.37 -5.51
C LEU A 164 -0.82 -3.88 -6.00
N HIS A 165 -1.70 -4.27 -5.08
CA HIS A 165 -3.08 -4.66 -5.39
C HIS A 165 -3.84 -3.51 -6.06
N GLU A 166 -3.83 -2.31 -5.46
CA GLU A 166 -4.54 -1.16 -6.05
C GLU A 166 -3.92 -0.68 -7.36
N LEU A 167 -2.58 -0.71 -7.45
CA LEU A 167 -1.88 -0.39 -8.69
C LEU A 167 -2.21 -1.38 -9.81
N GLU A 168 -2.38 -2.67 -9.49
CA GLU A 168 -2.76 -3.67 -10.50
C GLU A 168 -4.17 -3.44 -11.04
N HIS A 169 -5.12 -3.00 -10.21
CA HIS A 169 -6.43 -2.56 -10.69
C HIS A 169 -6.37 -1.30 -11.57
N LEU A 170 -5.48 -0.35 -11.25
CA LEU A 170 -5.25 0.81 -12.11
C LEU A 170 -4.69 0.43 -13.48
N ALA A 171 -3.73 -0.50 -13.51
CA ALA A 171 -3.07 -0.92 -14.74
C ALA A 171 -3.94 -1.85 -15.60
N PHE A 172 -4.72 -2.72 -14.96
CA PHE A 172 -5.48 -3.77 -15.62
C PHE A 172 -6.91 -3.83 -15.06
N PRO A 173 -7.79 -2.88 -15.45
CA PRO A 173 -9.13 -2.76 -14.89
C PRO A 173 -10.03 -3.98 -15.17
N ASP A 174 -9.73 -4.75 -16.22
CA ASP A 174 -10.48 -5.95 -16.59
C ASP A 174 -10.11 -7.18 -15.75
N LYS A 175 -9.04 -7.12 -14.94
CA LYS A 175 -8.68 -8.23 -14.05
C LYS A 175 -9.71 -8.36 -12.93
N SER A 176 -10.11 -9.61 -12.70
CA SER A 176 -11.01 -9.91 -11.60
C SER A 176 -10.36 -9.61 -10.24
N GLU A 177 -11.16 -9.10 -9.30
CA GLU A 177 -10.77 -8.93 -7.89
C GLU A 177 -10.13 -10.20 -7.30
N GLN A 178 -10.64 -11.37 -7.66
CA GLN A 178 -10.12 -12.64 -7.16
C GLN A 178 -8.66 -12.90 -7.61
N GLU A 179 -8.34 -12.59 -8.87
CA GLU A 179 -7.00 -12.75 -9.42
C GLU A 179 -6.01 -11.80 -8.74
N VAL A 180 -6.36 -10.50 -8.70
CA VAL A 180 -5.49 -9.47 -8.11
C VAL A 180 -5.27 -9.73 -6.62
N ARG A 181 -6.31 -10.18 -5.91
CA ARG A 181 -6.21 -10.58 -4.50
C ARG A 181 -5.35 -11.81 -4.29
N ALA A 182 -5.46 -12.82 -5.15
CA ALA A 182 -4.61 -14.01 -5.06
C ALA A 182 -3.13 -13.63 -5.25
N ARG A 183 -2.84 -12.75 -6.21
CA ARG A 183 -1.48 -12.28 -6.48
C ARG A 183 -0.89 -11.46 -5.34
N SER A 184 -1.64 -10.50 -4.80
CA SER A 184 -1.18 -9.66 -3.69
C SER A 184 -0.95 -10.46 -2.40
N ARG A 185 -1.77 -11.49 -2.14
CA ARG A 185 -1.56 -12.43 -1.04
C ARG A 185 -0.30 -13.29 -1.23
N ALA A 186 -0.11 -13.83 -2.43
CA ALA A 186 1.10 -14.59 -2.75
C ALA A 186 2.36 -13.74 -2.61
N PHE A 187 2.30 -12.48 -3.06
CA PHE A 187 3.37 -11.51 -2.84
C PHE A 187 3.64 -11.28 -1.35
N TYR A 188 2.59 -11.01 -0.55
CA TYR A 188 2.74 -10.80 0.88
C TYR A 188 3.42 -12.00 1.57
N ALA A 189 2.97 -13.23 1.27
CA ALA A 189 3.56 -14.44 1.85
C ALA A 189 5.04 -14.60 1.47
N GLY A 190 5.38 -14.39 0.19
CA GLY A 190 6.77 -14.43 -0.29
C GLY A 190 7.64 -13.34 0.33
N ALA A 191 7.13 -12.11 0.41
CA ALA A 191 7.81 -10.97 1.03
C ALA A 191 8.11 -11.24 2.51
N MET A 192 7.14 -11.77 3.25
CA MET A 192 7.34 -12.13 4.66
C MET A 192 8.40 -13.21 4.84
N LYS A 193 8.42 -14.22 3.96
CA LYS A 193 9.45 -15.27 3.99
C LYS A 193 10.86 -14.67 3.79
N GLU A 194 11.06 -13.88 2.74
CA GLU A 194 12.36 -13.25 2.47
C GLU A 194 12.80 -12.29 3.59
N LEU A 195 11.85 -11.53 4.16
CA LEU A 195 12.12 -10.61 5.27
C LEU A 195 12.53 -11.34 6.56
N VAL A 196 11.85 -12.42 6.91
CA VAL A 196 12.16 -13.22 8.10
C VAL A 196 13.50 -13.92 7.91
N GLU A 197 13.77 -14.51 6.74
CA GLU A 197 15.07 -15.13 6.44
C GLU A 197 16.22 -14.12 6.53
N ALA A 198 16.04 -12.90 6.02
CA ALA A 198 17.03 -11.84 6.13
C ALA A 198 17.28 -11.38 7.58
N GLU A 199 16.21 -11.28 8.38
CA GLU A 199 16.32 -10.88 9.79
C GLU A 199 17.01 -11.98 10.64
N LEU A 200 16.68 -13.25 10.39
CA LEU A 200 17.35 -14.38 11.01
C LEU A 200 18.83 -14.46 10.59
N GLY A 201 19.13 -14.30 9.30
CA GLY A 201 20.51 -14.29 8.78
C GLY A 201 21.38 -13.23 9.45
N ARG A 202 20.81 -12.04 9.73
CA ARG A 202 21.47 -10.98 10.51
C ARG A 202 21.68 -11.38 11.97
N ALA A 203 20.67 -11.98 12.61
CA ALA A 203 20.76 -12.42 14.00
C ALA A 203 21.84 -13.50 14.20
N TYR A 204 22.12 -14.32 13.18
CA TYR A 204 23.14 -15.37 13.21
C TYR A 204 24.52 -14.96 12.64
N GLY A 205 24.73 -13.69 12.27
CA GLY A 205 26.03 -13.18 11.83
C GLY A 205 26.54 -13.74 10.50
N MET A 206 25.65 -14.26 9.63
CA MET A 206 26.00 -14.75 8.30
C MET A 206 25.73 -13.68 7.24
N ALA A 207 26.55 -12.62 7.23
CA ALA A 207 26.53 -11.55 6.24
C ALA A 207 27.89 -11.39 5.56
#